data_AF-A0A7X9I651-F1
#
_entry.id   AF-A0A7X9I651-F1
#
_cell.length_a   1.000
_cell.length_b   1.000
_cell.length_c   1.000
_cell.angle_alpha   90.00
_cell.angle_beta   90.00
_cell.angle_gamma   90.00
#
_symmetry.space_group_name_H-M   'P 1'
#
loop_
_entity.id
_entity.type
_entity.pdbx_description
1 polymer ?
#
loop_
_entity_poly.entity_id
_entity_poly.type
_entity_poly.pdbx_seq_one_letter_code
_entity_poly.pdbx_strand_id
1 'polypeptide(L)'
;MSARFSMVGLLLLLVFFTACTVAGVFSSTPAARNDQLALQAIVDFLDALHAGDYEKAASLYGGTYKTMIDQNPAISPNDPIALLRNACTINGAQCLQAKNIVLDEKRSDSEFVYRVEFEKEDGSLFVQGPCCGTTDTEERSNFLFGVSRNAEGKFVVMDMLPYVP
;
A
#
# COMPACT_ATOMS: atom_id res chain seq x y z
N MET A 1 3.91 -8.79 88.75
CA MET A 1 4.07 -9.28 87.36
C MET A 1 3.54 -8.20 86.43
N SER A 2 4.42 -7.74 85.55
CA SER A 2 4.48 -6.38 85.01
C SER A 2 3.42 -5.99 83.98
N ALA A 3 3.22 -4.68 83.93
CA ALA A 3 2.24 -3.92 83.19
C ALA A 3 2.49 -3.82 81.67
N ARG A 4 1.42 -3.42 80.98
CA ARG A 4 1.36 -2.98 79.58
C ARG A 4 2.24 -1.76 79.34
N PHE A 5 2.92 -1.66 78.20
CA PHE A 5 3.29 -0.38 77.60
C PHE A 5 3.29 -0.42 76.07
N SER A 6 2.74 0.68 75.54
CA SER A 6 2.55 1.09 74.15
C SER A 6 3.86 1.22 73.37
N MET A 7 3.85 0.91 72.06
CA MET A 7 4.81 1.49 71.12
C MET A 7 4.15 1.83 69.79
N VAL A 8 4.02 3.14 69.62
CA VAL A 8 3.70 3.94 68.44
C VAL A 8 4.81 3.79 67.38
N GLY A 9 4.46 3.94 66.09
CA GLY A 9 5.40 4.34 65.02
C GLY A 9 5.24 3.50 63.75
N LEU A 10 4.31 3.82 62.84
CA LEU A 10 4.44 4.85 61.79
C LEU A 10 5.69 4.65 60.92
N LEU A 11 5.54 4.03 59.74
CA LEU A 11 5.99 4.60 58.46
C LEU A 11 5.45 3.77 57.28
N LEU A 12 4.34 4.21 56.70
CA LEU A 12 3.82 3.75 55.41
C LEU A 12 4.44 4.67 54.34
N LEU A 13 5.50 4.22 53.68
CA LEU A 13 6.14 4.93 52.57
C LEU A 13 5.38 4.60 51.28
N LEU A 14 4.23 5.26 51.09
CA LEU A 14 3.52 5.30 49.81
C LEU A 14 4.23 6.32 48.91
N VAL A 15 5.16 5.84 48.08
CA VAL A 15 5.73 6.62 46.98
C VAL A 15 4.70 6.64 45.85
N PHE A 16 3.83 7.66 45.86
CA PHE A 16 2.97 7.97 44.72
C PHE A 16 3.85 8.59 43.61
N PHE A 17 4.30 7.76 42.67
CA PHE A 17 4.77 8.24 41.37
C PHE A 17 3.56 8.76 40.59
N THR A 18 3.20 10.04 40.77
CA THR A 18 2.37 10.76 39.81
C THR A 18 3.19 11.00 38.55
N ALA A 19 3.18 10.03 37.65
CA ALA A 19 3.60 10.22 36.28
C ALA A 19 2.59 11.15 35.60
N CYS A 20 2.97 12.41 35.38
CA CYS A 20 2.24 13.29 34.48
C CYS A 20 2.37 12.73 33.06
N THR A 21 1.36 12.00 32.60
CA THR A 21 1.21 11.65 31.18
C THR A 21 0.77 12.89 30.42
N VAL A 22 1.71 13.62 29.83
CA VAL A 22 1.41 14.56 28.74
C VAL A 22 1.05 13.71 27.53
N ALA A 23 -0.23 13.39 27.40
CA ALA A 23 -0.80 12.85 26.17
C ALA A 23 -0.82 13.98 25.14
N GLY A 24 0.32 14.19 24.46
CA GLY A 24 0.39 15.03 23.27
C GLY A 24 -0.42 14.39 22.16
N VAL A 25 -1.66 14.87 21.96
CA VAL A 25 -2.48 14.51 20.81
C VAL A 25 -1.88 15.19 19.58
N PHE A 26 -0.89 14.56 18.94
CA PHE A 26 -0.43 14.97 17.62
C PHE A 26 -1.54 14.67 16.61
N SER A 27 -2.46 15.61 16.42
CA SER A 27 -3.43 15.53 15.33
C SER A 27 -2.68 15.78 14.03
N SER A 28 -2.50 14.74 13.22
CA SER A 28 -1.99 14.89 11.85
C SER A 28 -2.92 15.82 11.06
N THR A 29 -2.34 16.72 10.27
CA THR A 29 -3.11 17.58 9.37
C THR A 29 -3.84 16.71 8.32
N PRO A 30 -4.98 17.16 7.78
CA PRO A 30 -5.69 16.42 6.73
C PRO A 30 -4.81 16.08 5.53
N ALA A 31 -3.91 16.99 5.14
CA ALA A 31 -2.94 16.75 4.06
C ALA A 31 -1.99 15.60 4.40
N ALA A 32 -1.32 15.62 5.57
CA ALA A 32 -0.42 14.54 5.98
C ALA A 32 -1.14 13.19 6.11
N ARG A 33 -2.42 13.21 6.51
CA ARG A 33 -3.26 12.01 6.55
C ARG A 33 -3.56 11.49 5.14
N ASN A 34 -3.87 12.36 4.19
CA ASN A 34 -4.15 11.96 2.81
C ASN A 34 -2.91 11.36 2.14
N ASP A 35 -1.74 11.95 2.36
CA ASP A 35 -0.47 11.44 1.85
C ASP A 35 -0.22 10.00 2.36
N GLN A 36 -0.48 9.75 3.65
CA GLN A 36 -0.38 8.42 4.25
C GLN A 36 -1.41 7.44 3.68
N LEU A 37 -2.67 7.86 3.51
CA LEU A 37 -3.73 6.99 2.99
C LEU A 37 -3.51 6.64 1.52
N ALA A 38 -3.00 7.57 0.72
CA ALA A 38 -2.65 7.33 -0.68
C ALA A 38 -1.49 6.34 -0.79
N LEU A 39 -0.44 6.51 0.03
CA LEU A 39 0.68 5.57 0.09
C LEU A 39 0.20 4.17 0.52
N GLN A 40 -0.64 4.11 1.55
CA GLN A 40 -1.18 2.85 2.04
C GLN A 40 -2.00 2.12 0.96
N ALA A 41 -2.80 2.85 0.17
CA ALA A 41 -3.61 2.25 -0.89
C ALA A 41 -2.76 1.57 -1.98
N ILE A 42 -1.66 2.20 -2.41
CA ILE A 42 -0.76 1.57 -3.40
C ILE A 42 0.01 0.39 -2.82
N VAL A 43 0.50 0.50 -1.58
CA VAL A 43 1.14 -0.64 -0.87
C VAL A 43 0.18 -1.81 -0.80
N ASP A 44 -1.04 -1.58 -0.30
CA ASP A 44 -2.04 -2.63 -0.12
C ASP A 44 -2.47 -3.28 -1.44
N PHE A 45 -2.55 -2.50 -2.53
CA PHE A 45 -2.91 -3.00 -3.85
C PHE A 45 -1.82 -3.91 -4.42
N LEU A 46 -0.56 -3.45 -4.38
CA LEU A 46 0.57 -4.21 -4.92
C LEU A 46 0.81 -5.49 -4.10
N ASP A 47 0.73 -5.40 -2.77
CA ASP A 47 0.84 -6.56 -1.89
C ASP A 47 -0.29 -7.57 -2.12
N ALA A 48 -1.53 -7.09 -2.31
CA ALA A 48 -2.67 -7.96 -2.59
C ALA A 48 -2.51 -8.70 -3.92
N LEU A 49 -2.05 -8.02 -4.98
CA LEU A 49 -1.78 -8.67 -6.27
C LEU A 49 -0.66 -9.71 -6.15
N HIS A 50 0.43 -9.38 -5.47
CA HIS A 50 1.54 -10.30 -5.27
C HIS A 50 1.12 -11.55 -4.46
N ALA A 51 0.31 -11.35 -3.41
CA ALA A 51 -0.22 -12.43 -2.57
C ALA A 51 -1.35 -13.24 -3.23
N GLY A 52 -1.84 -12.83 -4.41
CA GLY A 52 -2.97 -13.46 -5.08
C GLY A 52 -4.34 -13.16 -4.43
N ASP A 53 -4.41 -12.14 -3.57
CA ASP A 53 -5.66 -11.63 -2.99
C ASP A 53 -6.35 -10.68 -3.97
N TYR A 54 -6.89 -11.25 -5.04
CA TYR A 54 -7.52 -10.50 -6.12
C TYR A 54 -8.81 -9.79 -5.72
N GLU A 55 -9.47 -10.23 -4.63
CA GLU A 55 -10.65 -9.57 -4.09
C GLU A 55 -10.26 -8.24 -3.42
N LYS A 56 -9.23 -8.25 -2.56
CA LYS A 56 -8.67 -7.02 -2.00
C LYS A 56 -8.12 -6.12 -3.10
N ALA A 57 -7.36 -6.66 -4.05
CA ALA A 57 -6.81 -5.88 -5.15
C ALA A 57 -7.91 -5.20 -5.99
N ALA A 58 -8.99 -5.91 -6.32
CA ALA A 58 -10.12 -5.35 -7.06
C ALA A 58 -10.79 -4.20 -6.29
N SER A 59 -10.86 -4.26 -4.97
CA SER A 59 -11.42 -3.19 -4.14
C SER A 59 -10.57 -1.92 -4.09
N LEU A 60 -9.28 -2.04 -4.43
CA LEU A 60 -8.28 -0.95 -4.39
C LEU A 60 -7.96 -0.40 -5.79
N TYR A 61 -8.48 -1.01 -6.85
CA TYR A 61 -8.24 -0.59 -8.22
C TYR A 61 -9.34 0.35 -8.72
N GLY A 62 -8.94 1.54 -9.15
CA GLY A 62 -9.80 2.56 -9.75
C GLY A 62 -9.56 2.77 -11.25
N GLY A 63 -8.56 2.08 -11.81
CA GLY A 63 -8.22 2.16 -13.23
C GLY A 63 -9.22 1.47 -14.14
N THR A 64 -8.96 1.54 -15.44
CA THR A 64 -9.82 0.88 -16.44
C THR A 64 -9.49 -0.60 -16.59
N TYR A 65 -10.53 -1.44 -16.69
CA TYR A 65 -10.39 -2.86 -16.98
C TYR A 65 -10.32 -3.19 -18.48
N LYS A 66 -10.37 -2.19 -19.37
CA LYS A 66 -10.55 -2.39 -20.81
C LYS A 66 -9.54 -3.41 -21.40
N THR A 67 -8.25 -3.24 -21.14
CA THR A 67 -7.21 -4.15 -21.68
C THR A 67 -7.37 -5.58 -21.15
N MET A 68 -7.71 -5.75 -19.87
CA MET A 68 -7.93 -7.08 -19.29
C MET A 68 -9.16 -7.74 -19.92
N ILE A 69 -10.22 -6.97 -20.18
CA ILE A 69 -11.43 -7.46 -20.86
C ILE A 69 -11.09 -7.89 -22.29
N ASP A 70 -10.36 -7.06 -23.03
CA ASP A 70 -9.97 -7.34 -24.42
C ASP A 70 -9.12 -8.63 -24.53
N GLN A 71 -8.24 -8.88 -23.56
CA GLN A 71 -7.41 -10.08 -23.49
C GLN A 71 -8.17 -11.33 -23.00
N ASN A 72 -9.33 -11.18 -22.38
CA ASN A 72 -10.08 -12.27 -21.76
C ASN A 72 -11.56 -12.30 -22.24
N PRO A 73 -11.83 -12.56 -23.53
CA PRO A 73 -13.20 -12.50 -24.07
C PRO A 73 -14.16 -13.54 -23.47
N ALA A 74 -13.66 -14.57 -22.81
CA ALA A 74 -14.46 -15.59 -22.13
C ALA A 74 -14.79 -15.21 -20.66
N ILE A 75 -14.17 -14.16 -20.11
CA ILE A 75 -14.43 -13.68 -18.75
C ILE A 75 -15.48 -12.57 -18.82
N SER A 76 -16.40 -12.56 -17.85
CA SER A 76 -17.38 -11.48 -17.72
C SER A 76 -16.68 -10.14 -17.51
N PRO A 77 -17.06 -9.06 -18.22
CA PRO A 77 -16.47 -7.74 -18.02
C PRO A 77 -16.78 -7.14 -16.63
N ASN A 78 -17.76 -7.70 -15.92
CA ASN A 78 -18.12 -7.31 -14.56
C ASN A 78 -17.51 -8.23 -13.48
N ASP A 79 -16.51 -9.03 -13.83
CA ASP A 79 -15.77 -9.88 -12.89
C ASP A 79 -14.32 -9.35 -12.73
N PRO A 80 -14.13 -8.24 -11.99
CA PRO A 80 -12.81 -7.63 -11.81
C PRO A 80 -11.80 -8.57 -11.12
N ILE A 81 -12.29 -9.49 -10.31
CA ILE A 81 -11.47 -10.48 -9.59
C ILE A 81 -10.85 -11.45 -10.60
N ALA A 82 -11.67 -12.04 -11.48
CA ALA A 82 -11.16 -12.93 -12.52
C ALA A 82 -10.24 -12.22 -13.52
N LEU A 83 -10.54 -10.97 -13.86
CA LEU A 83 -9.72 -10.17 -14.77
C LEU A 83 -8.32 -9.89 -14.19
N LEU A 84 -8.23 -9.46 -12.94
CA LEU A 84 -6.94 -9.24 -12.27
C LEU A 84 -6.15 -10.55 -12.09
N ARG A 85 -6.84 -11.64 -11.73
CA ARG A 85 -6.22 -12.97 -11.64
C ARG A 85 -5.59 -13.38 -12.96
N ASN A 86 -6.32 -13.25 -14.07
CA ASN A 86 -5.80 -13.61 -15.38
C ASN A 86 -4.70 -12.66 -15.82
N ALA A 87 -4.77 -11.37 -15.47
CA ALA A 87 -3.68 -10.44 -15.73
C ALA A 87 -2.36 -10.95 -15.11
N CYS A 88 -2.39 -11.34 -13.83
CA CYS A 88 -1.22 -11.83 -13.11
C CYS A 88 -0.73 -13.23 -13.52
N THR A 89 -1.64 -14.13 -13.86
CA THR A 89 -1.31 -15.56 -13.99
C THR A 89 -1.26 -16.07 -15.43
N ILE A 90 -1.85 -15.33 -16.38
CA ILE A 90 -1.98 -15.77 -17.78
C ILE A 90 -1.46 -14.70 -18.74
N ASN A 91 -1.78 -13.43 -18.50
CA ASN A 91 -1.59 -12.36 -19.49
C ASN A 91 -0.32 -11.54 -19.25
N GLY A 92 0.67 -12.07 -18.53
CA GLY A 92 2.01 -11.49 -18.43
C GLY A 92 2.14 -10.19 -17.62
N ALA A 93 1.12 -9.77 -16.86
CA ALA A 93 1.29 -8.67 -15.93
C ALA A 93 2.23 -9.08 -14.80
N GLN A 94 3.18 -8.22 -14.46
CA GLN A 94 4.24 -8.49 -13.50
C GLN A 94 3.77 -8.18 -12.08
N CYS A 95 3.04 -9.13 -11.48
CA CYS A 95 2.52 -9.05 -10.11
C CYS A 95 3.60 -9.39 -9.07
N LEU A 96 4.70 -8.65 -9.15
CA LEU A 96 5.89 -8.78 -8.32
C LEU A 96 5.75 -7.96 -7.03
N GLN A 97 6.57 -8.28 -6.04
CA GLN A 97 6.68 -7.51 -4.81
C GLN A 97 7.26 -6.12 -5.09
N ALA A 98 6.71 -5.08 -4.47
CA ALA A 98 7.26 -3.75 -4.52
C ALA A 98 8.54 -3.67 -3.65
N LYS A 99 9.64 -3.22 -4.25
CA LYS A 99 10.92 -2.99 -3.57
C LYS A 99 10.99 -1.61 -2.96
N ASN A 100 10.64 -0.59 -3.75
CA ASN A 100 10.61 0.81 -3.34
C ASN A 100 9.34 1.47 -3.88
N ILE A 101 8.72 2.31 -3.05
CA ILE A 101 7.60 3.17 -3.43
C ILE A 101 7.92 4.57 -2.93
N VAL A 102 8.15 5.50 -3.85
CA VAL A 102 8.53 6.88 -3.54
C VAL A 102 7.53 7.83 -4.16
N LEU A 103 7.10 8.85 -3.41
CA LEU A 103 6.26 9.91 -3.97
C LEU A 103 7.05 10.66 -5.05
N ASP A 104 6.53 10.66 -6.26
CA ASP A 104 7.11 11.35 -7.41
C ASP A 104 6.50 12.75 -7.55
N GLU A 105 5.17 12.83 -7.48
CA GLU A 105 4.42 14.07 -7.64
C GLU A 105 3.17 14.07 -6.74
N LYS A 106 2.92 15.18 -6.03
CA LYS A 106 1.63 15.45 -5.41
C LYS A 106 0.87 16.45 -6.28
N ARG A 107 -0.14 15.98 -7.01
CA ARG A 107 -0.94 16.82 -7.91
C ARG A 107 -2.01 17.61 -7.15
N SER A 108 -2.59 17.01 -6.11
CA SER A 108 -3.54 17.66 -5.20
C SER A 108 -3.60 16.90 -3.86
N ASP A 109 -4.52 17.29 -2.96
CA ASP A 109 -4.80 16.52 -1.74
C ASP A 109 -5.56 15.21 -1.98
N SER A 110 -5.97 14.94 -3.23
CA SER A 110 -6.71 13.75 -3.65
C SER A 110 -6.06 13.01 -4.82
N GLU A 111 -4.92 13.46 -5.33
CA GLU A 111 -4.23 12.87 -6.49
C GLU A 111 -2.72 12.88 -6.30
N PHE A 112 -2.13 11.70 -6.42
CA PHE A 112 -0.73 11.42 -6.14
C PHE A 112 -0.14 10.55 -7.24
N VAL A 113 1.16 10.69 -7.49
CA VAL A 113 1.94 9.83 -8.38
C VAL A 113 3.08 9.25 -7.58
N TYR A 114 3.20 7.93 -7.62
CA TYR A 114 4.29 7.19 -7.00
C TYR A 114 5.17 6.57 -8.07
N ARG A 115 6.48 6.64 -7.85
CA ARG A 115 7.48 5.86 -8.56
C ARG A 115 7.69 4.56 -7.81
N VAL A 116 7.52 3.44 -8.52
CA VAL A 116 7.60 2.10 -7.97
C VAL A 116 8.71 1.32 -8.67
N GLU A 117 9.53 0.65 -7.86
CA GLU A 117 10.47 -0.38 -8.28
C GLU A 117 9.99 -1.72 -7.76
N PHE A 118 10.13 -2.77 -8.58
CA PHE A 118 9.73 -4.13 -8.20
C PHE A 118 10.96 -5.01 -8.03
N GLU A 119 10.83 -6.06 -7.22
CA GLU A 119 11.85 -7.11 -7.09
C GLU A 119 11.36 -8.45 -7.60
N LYS A 120 12.28 -9.20 -8.18
CA LYS A 120 12.06 -10.62 -8.52
C LYS A 120 12.17 -11.48 -7.26
N GLU A 121 11.80 -12.75 -7.38
CA GLU A 121 11.89 -13.73 -6.28
C GLU A 121 13.32 -13.87 -5.70
N ASP A 122 14.35 -13.62 -6.50
CA ASP A 122 15.75 -13.62 -6.08
C ASP A 122 16.19 -12.34 -5.34
N GLY A 123 15.27 -11.38 -5.14
CA GLY A 123 15.48 -10.07 -4.50
C GLY A 123 16.17 -9.03 -5.39
N SER A 124 16.58 -9.40 -6.62
CA SER A 124 17.14 -8.45 -7.56
C SER A 124 16.05 -7.60 -8.22
N LEU A 125 16.45 -6.42 -8.70
CA LEU A 125 15.54 -5.44 -9.30
C LEU A 125 14.91 -6.02 -10.58
N PHE A 126 13.60 -5.86 -10.73
CA PHE A 126 12.92 -6.13 -11.98
C PHE A 126 13.28 -5.05 -13.01
N VAL A 127 13.74 -5.49 -14.17
CA VAL A 127 14.06 -4.63 -15.30
C VAL A 127 13.23 -5.12 -16.48
N GLN A 128 12.32 -4.26 -16.94
CA GLN A 128 11.61 -4.49 -18.18
C GLN A 128 12.54 -4.11 -19.33
N GLY A 129 12.90 -5.10 -20.13
CA GLY A 129 13.60 -4.87 -21.39
C GLY A 129 12.72 -4.18 -22.44
N PRO A 130 13.24 -3.97 -23.65
CA PRO A 130 12.48 -3.45 -24.78
C PRO A 130 11.18 -4.23 -24.98
N CYS A 131 10.03 -3.55 -24.99
CA CYS A 131 8.80 -4.24 -25.39
C CYS A 131 8.75 -4.39 -26.90
N CYS A 132 8.17 -5.50 -27.35
CA CYS A 132 7.43 -5.52 -28.61
C CYS A 132 8.31 -5.28 -29.87
N GLY A 133 9.61 -5.58 -29.81
CA GLY A 133 10.52 -5.47 -30.96
C GLY A 133 10.73 -4.03 -31.47
N THR A 134 10.42 -3.02 -30.67
CA THR A 134 10.76 -1.63 -31.00
C THR A 134 12.27 -1.43 -30.93
N THR A 135 12.80 -0.51 -31.74
CA THR A 135 14.24 -0.15 -31.72
C THR A 135 14.65 0.60 -30.46
N ASP A 136 13.70 0.97 -29.60
CA ASP A 136 13.98 1.51 -28.28
C ASP A 136 14.68 0.46 -27.44
N THR A 137 15.98 0.67 -27.24
CA THR A 137 16.84 -0.17 -26.40
C THR A 137 16.73 0.17 -24.91
N GLU A 138 15.78 1.02 -24.53
CA GLU A 138 15.71 1.54 -23.18
C GLU A 138 15.06 0.54 -22.23
N GLU A 139 15.89 0.02 -21.34
CA GLU A 139 15.45 -0.74 -20.18
C GLU A 139 14.78 0.17 -19.15
N ARG A 140 13.73 -0.33 -18.50
CA ARG A 140 13.00 0.41 -17.46
C ARG A 140 12.85 -0.43 -16.20
N SER A 141 13.23 0.14 -15.07
CA SER A 141 13.10 -0.47 -13.74
C SER A 141 12.17 0.31 -12.81
N ASN A 142 11.73 1.50 -13.23
CA ASN A 142 10.91 2.42 -12.46
C ASN A 142 9.60 2.68 -13.20
N PHE A 143 8.48 2.55 -12.49
CA PHE A 143 7.14 2.62 -13.06
C PHE A 143 6.31 3.65 -12.29
N LEU A 144 5.52 4.46 -12.99
CA LEU A 144 4.68 5.47 -12.37
C LEU A 144 3.27 4.93 -12.14
N PHE A 145 2.74 5.18 -10.95
CA PHE A 145 1.40 4.80 -10.54
C PHE A 145 0.67 6.02 -9.97
N GLY A 146 -0.46 6.34 -10.56
CA GLY A 146 -1.44 7.28 -10.04
C GLY A 146 -2.28 6.66 -8.93
N VAL A 147 -2.50 7.44 -7.88
CA VAL A 147 -3.42 7.12 -6.79
C VAL A 147 -4.39 8.29 -6.65
N SER A 148 -5.69 8.02 -6.74
CA SER A 148 -6.72 9.06 -6.69
C SER A 148 -7.83 8.72 -5.70
N ARG A 149 -8.52 9.74 -5.19
CA ARG A 149 -9.70 9.54 -4.34
C ARG A 149 -10.93 9.28 -5.21
N ASN A 150 -11.59 8.15 -5.01
CA ASN A 150 -12.85 7.81 -5.69
C ASN A 150 -14.06 8.54 -5.08
N ALA A 151 -15.25 8.32 -5.66
CA ALA A 151 -16.50 8.92 -5.20
C ALA A 151 -16.93 8.53 -3.77
N GLU A 152 -16.44 7.39 -3.26
CA GLU A 152 -16.67 6.95 -1.87
C GLU A 152 -15.68 7.58 -0.89
N GLY A 153 -14.75 8.40 -1.38
CA GLY A 153 -13.72 9.03 -0.57
C GLY A 153 -12.53 8.13 -0.26
N LYS A 154 -12.39 6.96 -0.90
CA LYS A 154 -11.26 6.03 -0.73
C LYS A 154 -10.19 6.31 -1.77
N PHE A 155 -8.92 6.15 -1.39
CA PHE A 155 -7.83 6.18 -2.35
C PHE A 155 -7.74 4.84 -3.09
N VAL A 156 -7.62 4.90 -4.41
CA VAL A 156 -7.55 3.76 -5.32
C VAL A 156 -6.42 3.96 -6.34
N VAL A 157 -5.82 2.86 -6.77
CA VAL A 157 -4.73 2.85 -7.75
C VAL A 157 -5.30 2.90 -9.16
N MET A 158 -4.78 3.80 -9.99
CA MET A 158 -5.33 4.09 -11.32
C MET A 158 -4.61 3.36 -12.46
N ASP A 159 -3.41 2.86 -12.20
CA ASP A 159 -2.54 2.26 -13.20
C ASP A 159 -2.37 0.75 -12.98
N MET A 160 -2.27 0.02 -14.09
CA MET A 160 -2.02 -1.41 -14.06
C MET A 160 -0.51 -1.69 -13.97
N LEU A 161 -0.17 -2.88 -13.49
CA LEU A 161 1.21 -3.35 -13.39
C LEU A 161 1.94 -3.36 -14.74
N PRO A 162 3.29 -3.30 -14.73
CA PRO A 162 4.10 -3.53 -15.92
C PRO A 162 3.77 -4.86 -16.58
N TYR A 163 3.86 -4.92 -17.91
CA TYR A 163 3.51 -6.09 -18.71
C TYR A 163 4.72 -6.62 -19.47
N VAL A 164 4.92 -7.94 -19.46
CA VAL A 164 5.89 -8.64 -20.32
C VAL A 164 5.12 -9.70 -21.13
N PRO A 165 5.07 -9.57 -22.47
CA PRO A 165 4.37 -10.52 -23.36
C PRO A 165 4.93 -11.93 -23.34
#